data_AF-A0A8S2UP70-F1
#
_entry.id   AF-A0A8S2UP70-F1
#
_cell.length_a   1.000
_cell.length_b   1.000
_cell.length_c   1.000
_cell.angle_alpha   90.00
_cell.angle_beta   90.00
_cell.angle_gamma   90.00
#
_symmetry.space_group_name_H-M   'P 1'
#
loop_
_entity.id
_entity.type
_entity.pdbx_description
1 polymer ?
#
loop_
_entity_poly.entity_id
_entity_poly.type
_entity_poly.pdbx_seq_one_letter_code
_entity_poly.pdbx_strand_id
1 'polypeptide(L)'
;PPLRDQAMNFEILQRRLDYCANATVDFDEIFNENLCSILNNIRHNSALEPMMLTTTLLPSVAHLCQHAFIRSWSGKTQPFIIYAIITALPCSGKSVALKYMSDALVDIEKWKQIKPEDSHLNCSASIESLLAELKKHKSIIQIFDEMNTFVSSMGLYINEKAAYDRAYFCMLFNGESYVRRQTCGGSTELQNTRLNIVCCGQPLTTINSISEDISTLVTQDGLFARFIVCAPLSRAPYSSDFKPIDINVPTLSHLFYAIDRLHADQSRVYEYSQEACAIIKSTFDECSTLINTYSCASTFMNSL
;
A
#
# COMPACT_ATOMS: atom_id res chain seq x y z
N PRO A 1 -21.86 -3.88 26.70
CA PRO A 1 -22.05 -3.41 25.30
C PRO A 1 -20.74 -3.16 24.54
N PRO A 2 -19.82 -2.27 24.97
CA PRO A 2 -18.65 -1.92 24.15
C PRO A 2 -17.58 -3.03 24.05
N LEU A 3 -17.46 -3.88 25.07
CA LEU A 3 -16.53 -5.01 25.07
C LEU A 3 -16.91 -6.12 24.08
N ARG A 4 -18.21 -6.27 23.76
CA ARG A 4 -18.72 -7.31 22.85
C ARG A 4 -18.49 -6.91 21.39
N ASP A 5 -18.70 -5.63 21.07
CA ASP A 5 -18.41 -5.06 19.74
C ASP A 5 -16.90 -5.02 19.45
N GLN A 6 -16.08 -4.74 20.46
CA GLN A 6 -14.61 -4.83 20.35
C GLN A 6 -14.12 -6.26 20.10
N ALA A 7 -14.70 -7.25 20.78
CA ALA A 7 -14.38 -8.66 20.55
C ALA A 7 -14.76 -9.12 19.13
N MET A 8 -15.92 -8.71 18.62
CA MET A 8 -16.36 -9.02 17.26
C MET A 8 -15.45 -8.37 16.20
N ASN A 9 -15.04 -7.12 16.41
CA ASN A 9 -14.09 -6.44 15.52
C ASN A 9 -12.70 -7.08 15.54
N PHE A 10 -12.25 -7.54 16.70
CA PHE A 10 -10.97 -8.25 16.83
C PHE A 10 -11.01 -9.62 16.15
N GLU A 11 -12.13 -10.35 16.25
CA GLU A 11 -12.30 -11.65 15.58
C GLU A 11 -12.35 -11.50 14.04
N ILE A 12 -13.05 -10.49 13.52
CA ILE A 12 -13.06 -10.18 12.08
C ILE A 12 -11.66 -9.78 11.60
N LEU A 13 -10.94 -8.95 12.37
CA LEU A 13 -9.58 -8.54 12.03
C LEU A 13 -8.62 -9.72 12.08
N GLN A 14 -8.69 -10.56 13.13
CA GLN A 14 -7.87 -11.77 13.27
C GLN A 14 -8.10 -12.72 12.10
N ARG A 15 -9.35 -12.96 11.69
CA ARG A 15 -9.64 -13.83 10.54
C ARG A 15 -9.22 -13.24 9.20
N ARG A 16 -9.27 -11.91 9.03
CA ARG A 16 -8.67 -11.23 7.87
C ARG A 16 -7.16 -11.42 7.85
N LEU A 17 -6.51 -11.29 9.01
CA LEU A 17 -5.10 -11.55 9.17
C LEU A 17 -4.77 -13.03 8.91
N ASP A 18 -5.61 -13.97 9.37
CA ASP A 18 -5.44 -15.40 9.12
C ASP A 18 -5.61 -15.74 7.63
N TYR A 19 -6.55 -15.08 6.93
CA TYR A 19 -6.69 -15.21 5.48
C TYR A 19 -5.46 -14.66 4.76
N CYS A 20 -5.02 -13.45 5.11
CA CYS A 20 -3.78 -12.85 4.57
C CYS A 20 -2.54 -13.68 4.90
N ALA A 21 -2.51 -14.34 6.06
CA ALA A 21 -1.41 -15.18 6.52
C ALA A 21 -1.32 -16.51 5.74
N ASN A 22 -2.46 -17.04 5.32
CA ASN A 22 -2.56 -18.26 4.51
C ASN A 22 -2.57 -17.99 3.00
N ALA A 23 -2.69 -16.73 2.58
CA ALA A 23 -2.59 -16.34 1.19
C ALA A 23 -1.16 -16.62 0.68
N THR A 24 -1.07 -17.46 -0.34
CA THR A 24 0.21 -17.75 -1.02
C THR A 24 0.24 -16.99 -2.33
N VAL A 25 1.40 -16.39 -2.62
CA VAL A 25 1.66 -15.72 -3.89
C VAL A 25 2.62 -16.62 -4.65
N ASP A 26 2.13 -17.24 -5.72
CA ASP A 26 2.96 -17.97 -6.66
C ASP A 26 3.36 -17.06 -7.82
N PHE A 27 4.66 -16.79 -7.96
CA PHE A 27 5.16 -15.95 -9.05
C PHE A 27 4.98 -16.60 -10.42
N ASP A 28 5.02 -17.92 -10.50
CA ASP A 28 4.89 -18.66 -11.77
C ASP A 28 3.46 -18.56 -12.33
N GLU A 29 2.46 -18.38 -11.46
CA GLU A 29 1.06 -18.20 -11.86
C GLU A 29 0.72 -16.75 -12.25
N ILE A 30 1.43 -15.77 -11.66
CA ILE A 30 1.07 -14.35 -11.75
C ILE A 30 1.92 -13.61 -12.79
N PHE A 31 3.18 -14.00 -12.94
CA PHE A 31 4.16 -13.26 -13.72
C PHE A 31 4.72 -14.09 -14.86
N ASN A 32 5.09 -13.42 -15.95
CA ASN A 32 5.80 -14.10 -17.03
C ASN A 32 7.17 -14.62 -16.56
N GLU A 33 7.72 -15.60 -17.29
CA GLU A 33 8.97 -16.30 -16.95
C GLU A 33 10.14 -15.35 -16.64
N ASN A 34 10.30 -14.28 -17.43
CA ASN A 34 11.36 -13.31 -17.22
C ASN A 34 11.22 -12.58 -15.88
N LEU A 35 10.03 -12.07 -15.58
CA LEU A 35 9.79 -11.33 -14.35
C LEU A 35 9.82 -12.27 -13.14
N CYS A 36 9.27 -13.48 -13.28
CA CYS A 36 9.35 -14.52 -12.27
C CYS A 36 10.81 -14.84 -11.92
N SER A 37 11.69 -14.99 -12.92
CA SER A 37 13.12 -15.23 -12.72
C SER A 37 13.80 -14.12 -11.90
N ILE A 38 13.52 -12.84 -12.22
CA ILE A 38 14.04 -11.69 -11.47
C ILE A 38 13.59 -11.73 -10.01
N LEU A 39 12.30 -11.94 -9.77
CA LEU A 39 11.72 -11.95 -8.43
C LEU A 39 12.18 -13.15 -7.62
N ASN A 40 12.30 -14.34 -8.24
CA ASN A 40 12.85 -15.53 -7.61
C ASN A 40 14.33 -15.36 -7.25
N ASN A 41 15.13 -14.69 -8.10
CA ASN A 41 16.52 -14.39 -7.77
C ASN A 41 16.63 -13.48 -6.54
N ILE A 42 15.81 -12.43 -6.44
CA ILE A 42 15.76 -11.56 -5.25
C ILE A 42 15.31 -12.37 -4.03
N ARG A 43 14.22 -13.14 -4.17
CA ARG A 43 13.66 -13.98 -3.13
C ARG A 43 14.70 -14.94 -2.54
N HIS A 44 15.42 -15.67 -3.40
CA HIS A 44 16.43 -16.65 -2.96
C HIS A 44 17.65 -16.00 -2.30
N ASN A 45 18.13 -14.88 -2.83
CA ASN A 45 19.32 -14.21 -2.30
C ASN A 45 19.06 -13.45 -1.00
N SER A 46 17.81 -13.11 -0.72
CA SER A 46 17.43 -12.28 0.43
C SER A 46 16.53 -12.99 1.43
N ALA A 47 16.21 -14.26 1.16
CA ALA A 47 15.25 -15.07 1.92
C ALA A 47 13.91 -14.36 2.18
N LEU A 48 13.45 -13.57 1.21
CA LEU A 48 12.20 -12.82 1.32
C LEU A 48 11.00 -13.71 0.97
N GLU A 49 9.87 -13.48 1.63
CA GLU A 49 8.61 -14.08 1.22
C GLU A 49 8.07 -13.42 -0.07
N PRO A 50 7.55 -14.19 -1.05
CA PRO A 50 6.99 -13.65 -2.29
C PRO A 50 5.96 -12.54 -2.07
N MET A 51 5.09 -12.73 -1.07
CA MET A 51 4.04 -11.76 -0.74
C MET A 51 4.60 -10.44 -0.23
N MET A 52 5.71 -10.44 0.52
CA MET A 52 6.37 -9.21 0.97
C MET A 52 6.93 -8.44 -0.21
N LEU A 53 7.63 -9.13 -1.11
CA LEU A 53 8.19 -8.52 -2.31
C LEU A 53 7.09 -7.94 -3.21
N THR A 54 6.01 -8.69 -3.46
CA THR A 54 4.88 -8.21 -4.27
C THR A 54 4.24 -6.96 -3.67
N THR A 55 4.05 -6.97 -2.35
CA THR A 55 3.40 -5.86 -1.64
C THR A 55 4.25 -4.58 -1.64
N THR A 56 5.58 -4.68 -1.63
CA THR A 56 6.45 -3.50 -1.80
C THR A 56 6.50 -3.03 -3.25
N LEU A 57 6.46 -3.94 -4.21
CA LEU A 57 6.54 -3.61 -5.64
C LEU A 57 5.31 -2.88 -6.15
N LEU A 58 4.12 -3.23 -5.67
CA LEU A 58 2.85 -2.67 -6.13
C LEU A 58 2.80 -1.11 -6.03
N PRO A 59 3.05 -0.49 -4.87
CA PRO A 59 3.16 0.97 -4.74
C PRO A 59 4.20 1.60 -5.66
N SER A 60 5.34 0.93 -5.89
CA SER A 60 6.42 1.43 -6.75
C SER A 60 6.01 1.42 -8.21
N VAL A 61 5.36 0.36 -8.66
CA VAL A 61 4.80 0.30 -10.01
C VAL A 61 3.74 1.38 -10.18
N ALA A 62 2.84 1.55 -9.20
CA ALA A 62 1.85 2.63 -9.23
C ALA A 62 2.48 4.03 -9.31
N HIS A 63 3.58 4.24 -8.59
CA HIS A 63 4.37 5.48 -8.66
C HIS A 63 4.98 5.71 -10.05
N LEU A 64 5.65 4.72 -10.62
CA LEU A 64 6.27 4.81 -11.95
C LEU A 64 5.25 4.93 -13.08
N CYS A 65 4.03 4.43 -12.86
CA CYS A 65 2.94 4.53 -13.81
C CYS A 65 2.33 5.94 -13.92
N GLN A 66 2.71 6.89 -13.05
CA GLN A 66 2.46 8.37 -13.02
C GLN A 66 1.14 8.95 -13.55
N HIS A 67 0.71 8.59 -14.75
CA HIS A 67 -0.50 9.04 -15.44
C HIS A 67 -1.49 7.90 -15.76
N ALA A 68 -1.19 6.67 -15.35
CA ALA A 68 -2.08 5.52 -15.48
C ALA A 68 -3.36 5.62 -14.64
N PHE A 69 -4.47 5.15 -15.18
CA PHE A 69 -5.72 4.96 -14.47
C PHE A 69 -6.10 3.49 -14.50
N ILE A 70 -6.87 3.06 -13.51
CA ILE A 70 -7.51 1.75 -13.49
C ILE A 70 -9.00 1.95 -13.67
N ARG A 71 -9.60 1.18 -14.58
CA ARG A 71 -11.04 1.06 -14.68
C ARG A 71 -11.52 -0.05 -13.76
N SER A 72 -12.29 0.33 -12.76
CA SER A 72 -12.94 -0.62 -11.85
C SER A 72 -13.93 -1.51 -12.61
N TRP A 73 -14.32 -2.63 -11.98
CA TRP A 73 -15.43 -3.46 -12.46
C TRP A 73 -16.72 -2.64 -12.70
N SER A 74 -16.97 -1.62 -11.89
CA SER A 74 -18.14 -0.73 -12.03
C SER A 74 -18.03 0.28 -13.19
N GLY A 75 -16.96 0.21 -13.99
CA GLY A 75 -16.70 1.11 -15.12
C GLY A 75 -16.14 2.48 -14.71
N LYS A 76 -15.99 2.75 -13.41
CA LYS A 76 -15.39 4.00 -12.93
C LYS A 76 -13.89 3.96 -13.14
N THR A 77 -13.35 5.05 -13.68
CA THR A 77 -11.91 5.20 -13.86
C THR A 77 -11.33 5.93 -12.66
N GLN A 78 -10.29 5.38 -12.07
CA GLN A 78 -9.62 5.93 -10.89
C GLN A 78 -8.11 6.01 -11.15
N PRO A 79 -7.40 7.00 -10.60
CA PRO A 79 -5.95 7.05 -10.73
C PRO A 79 -5.31 5.82 -10.11
N PHE A 80 -4.23 5.33 -10.71
CA PHE A 80 -3.53 4.17 -10.17
C PHE A 80 -2.72 4.58 -8.94
N ILE A 81 -3.30 4.35 -7.77
CA ILE A 81 -2.75 4.68 -6.45
C ILE A 81 -2.84 3.44 -5.57
N ILE A 82 -1.75 3.12 -4.89
CA ILE A 82 -1.69 2.01 -3.93
C ILE A 82 -1.11 2.49 -2.61
N TYR A 83 -1.84 2.19 -1.55
CA TYR A 83 -1.35 2.21 -0.17
C TYR A 83 -1.15 0.77 0.29
N ALA A 84 0.01 0.47 0.89
CA ALA A 84 0.35 -0.87 1.31
C ALA A 84 0.95 -0.89 2.72
N ILE A 85 0.56 -1.88 3.53
CA ILE A 85 1.14 -2.18 4.85
C ILE A 85 1.69 -3.60 4.83
N ILE A 86 2.93 -3.73 5.27
CA ILE A 86 3.57 -5.02 5.53
C ILE A 86 3.75 -5.15 7.04
N THR A 87 3.05 -6.08 7.64
CA THR A 87 3.10 -6.33 9.08
C THR A 87 3.71 -7.70 9.36
N ALA A 88 4.87 -7.72 10.00
CA ALA A 88 5.60 -8.97 10.22
C ALA A 88 6.47 -8.89 11.47
N LEU A 89 6.83 -10.05 12.00
CA LEU A 89 7.69 -10.14 13.19
C LEU A 89 9.07 -9.49 12.97
N PRO A 90 9.78 -9.08 14.04
CA PRO A 90 11.16 -8.63 13.92
C PRO A 90 12.03 -9.64 13.16
N CYS A 91 13.02 -9.14 12.42
CA CYS A 91 13.95 -9.95 11.61
C CYS A 91 13.31 -10.77 10.48
N SER A 92 12.12 -10.40 9.99
CA SER A 92 11.44 -11.08 8.88
C SER A 92 11.84 -10.57 7.48
N GLY A 93 12.83 -9.68 7.37
CA GLY A 93 13.24 -9.09 6.08
C GLY A 93 12.39 -7.92 5.56
N LYS A 94 11.52 -7.29 6.38
CA LYS A 94 10.70 -6.12 5.99
C LYS A 94 11.53 -4.98 5.40
N SER A 95 12.53 -4.52 6.16
CA SER A 95 13.44 -3.45 5.75
C SER A 95 14.26 -3.85 4.52
N VAL A 96 14.59 -5.14 4.38
CA VAL A 96 15.30 -5.67 3.21
C VAL A 96 14.42 -5.57 1.96
N ALA A 97 13.15 -5.98 2.05
CA ALA A 97 12.19 -5.85 0.94
C ALA A 97 11.97 -4.38 0.52
N LEU A 98 11.86 -3.47 1.49
CA LEU A 98 11.79 -2.02 1.20
C LEU A 98 13.06 -1.51 0.55
N LYS A 99 14.23 -1.97 1.01
CA LYS A 99 15.52 -1.56 0.47
C LYS A 99 15.68 -1.93 -1.00
N TYR A 100 15.36 -3.17 -1.40
CA TYR A 100 15.43 -3.57 -2.82
C TYR A 100 14.59 -2.66 -3.72
N MET A 101 13.40 -2.33 -3.27
CA MET A 101 12.48 -1.46 -3.98
C MET A 101 12.99 0.00 -4.02
N SER A 102 13.45 0.52 -2.89
CA SER A 102 13.98 1.88 -2.77
C SER A 102 15.24 2.07 -3.61
N ASP A 103 16.19 1.13 -3.53
CA ASP A 103 17.44 1.13 -4.31
C ASP A 103 17.13 1.15 -5.82
N ALA A 104 16.15 0.34 -6.27
CA ALA A 104 15.74 0.32 -7.67
C ALA A 104 15.12 1.66 -8.12
N LEU A 105 14.29 2.30 -7.29
CA LEU A 105 13.71 3.62 -7.59
C LEU A 105 14.77 4.73 -7.60
N VAL A 106 15.71 4.70 -6.66
CA VAL A 106 16.85 5.63 -6.62
C VAL A 106 17.69 5.50 -7.90
N ASP A 107 17.87 4.29 -8.42
CA ASP A 107 18.57 4.10 -9.69
C ASP A 107 17.81 4.72 -10.87
N ILE A 108 16.46 4.68 -10.87
CA ILE A 108 15.66 5.40 -11.87
C ILE A 108 15.89 6.91 -11.78
N GLU A 109 15.87 7.47 -10.56
CA GLU A 109 16.12 8.90 -10.34
C GLU A 109 17.52 9.30 -10.82
N LYS A 110 18.54 8.48 -10.55
CA LYS A 110 19.90 8.69 -11.07
C LYS A 110 19.94 8.66 -12.60
N TRP A 111 19.28 7.70 -13.23
CA TRP A 111 19.21 7.60 -14.70
C TRP A 111 18.51 8.81 -15.33
N LYS A 112 17.52 9.37 -14.63
CA LYS A 112 16.84 10.62 -15.01
C LYS A 112 17.60 11.89 -14.61
N GLN A 113 18.71 11.77 -13.89
CA GLN A 113 19.48 12.89 -13.36
C GLN A 113 18.65 13.79 -12.41
N ILE A 114 17.70 13.20 -11.69
CA ILE A 114 16.96 13.89 -10.63
C ILE A 114 17.91 14.11 -9.45
N LYS A 115 17.93 15.34 -8.92
CA LYS A 115 18.78 15.66 -7.78
C LYS A 115 18.12 15.17 -6.48
N PRO A 116 18.89 14.86 -5.42
CA PRO A 116 18.33 14.40 -4.14
C PRO A 116 17.28 15.35 -3.55
N GLU A 117 17.46 16.67 -3.70
CA GLU A 117 16.51 17.68 -3.24
C GLU A 117 15.16 17.70 -4.00
N ASP A 118 15.12 17.11 -5.20
CA ASP A 118 13.94 16.98 -6.06
C ASP A 118 13.43 15.52 -6.11
N SER A 119 13.90 14.67 -5.20
CA SER A 119 13.54 13.25 -5.15
C SER A 119 12.04 13.07 -4.89
N HIS A 120 11.44 12.13 -5.63
CA HIS A 120 10.04 11.74 -5.46
C HIS A 120 9.88 10.66 -4.37
N LEU A 121 10.99 10.22 -3.77
CA LEU A 121 11.04 9.25 -2.67
C LEU A 121 11.12 10.02 -1.36
N ASN A 122 9.99 10.19 -0.67
CA ASN A 122 9.92 11.06 0.50
C ASN A 122 9.41 10.32 1.75
N CYS A 123 9.85 10.75 2.93
CA CYS A 123 9.26 10.39 4.22
C CYS A 123 8.82 11.69 4.91
N SER A 124 7.87 12.43 4.31
CA SER A 124 7.50 13.77 4.79
C SER A 124 7.03 13.70 6.25
N ALA A 125 7.62 14.51 7.11
CA ALA A 125 7.33 14.47 8.55
C ALA A 125 5.96 15.10 8.92
N SER A 126 5.35 15.90 8.04
CA SER A 126 4.05 16.53 8.24
C SER A 126 3.20 16.55 6.97
N ILE A 127 1.88 16.72 7.12
CA ILE A 127 0.95 16.86 5.99
C ILE A 127 1.21 18.12 5.18
N GLU A 128 1.61 19.23 5.79
CA GLU A 128 1.93 20.49 5.09
C GLU A 128 3.15 20.30 4.19
N SER A 129 4.17 19.60 4.70
CA SER A 129 5.37 19.28 3.93
C SER A 129 5.03 18.39 2.74
N LEU A 130 4.18 17.38 2.96
CA LEU A 130 3.66 16.52 1.89
C LEU A 130 2.88 17.31 0.83
N LEU A 131 1.96 18.19 1.24
CA LEU A 131 1.19 19.02 0.32
C LEU A 131 2.07 20.01 -0.44
N ALA A 132 3.14 20.52 0.16
CA ALA A 132 4.11 21.37 -0.52
C ALA A 132 4.88 20.62 -1.61
N GLU A 133 5.28 19.37 -1.34
CA GLU A 133 5.95 18.52 -2.33
C GLU A 133 5.01 18.07 -3.45
N LEU A 134 3.75 17.73 -3.13
CA LEU A 134 2.74 17.37 -4.13
C LEU A 134 2.37 18.53 -5.07
N LYS A 135 2.67 19.79 -4.71
CA LYS A 135 2.56 20.93 -5.64
C LYS A 135 3.67 20.92 -6.69
N LYS A 136 4.86 20.42 -6.33
CA LYS A 136 6.02 20.35 -7.23
C LYS A 136 5.96 19.08 -8.08
N HIS A 137 5.59 17.97 -7.46
CA HIS A 137 5.66 16.64 -8.06
C HIS A 137 4.26 16.04 -8.22
N LYS A 138 3.91 15.64 -9.45
CA LYS A 138 2.62 15.01 -9.76
C LYS A 138 2.45 13.64 -9.12
N SER A 139 3.55 12.93 -8.86
CA SER A 139 3.52 11.66 -8.14
C SER A 139 4.66 11.58 -7.14
N ILE A 140 4.32 11.12 -5.93
CA ILE A 140 5.25 10.87 -4.83
C ILE A 140 4.98 9.46 -4.31
N ILE A 141 6.03 8.78 -3.87
CA ILE A 141 5.92 7.57 -3.06
C ILE A 141 6.51 7.85 -1.68
N GLN A 142 5.73 7.51 -0.64
CA GLN A 142 6.20 7.54 0.73
C GLN A 142 6.56 6.15 1.23
N ILE A 143 7.76 6.03 1.79
CA ILE A 143 8.33 4.76 2.25
C ILE A 143 8.57 4.87 3.76
N PHE A 144 7.79 4.15 4.56
CA PHE A 144 7.95 4.11 6.00
C PHE A 144 8.41 2.72 6.43
N ASP A 145 9.65 2.59 6.91
CA ASP A 145 10.12 1.30 7.45
C ASP A 145 9.41 0.95 8.79
N GLU A 146 8.83 1.97 9.44
CA GLU A 146 8.09 1.85 10.68
C GLU A 146 6.75 2.58 10.62
N MET A 147 5.66 1.83 10.82
CA MET A 147 4.29 2.33 10.75
C MET A 147 4.02 3.42 11.79
N ASN A 148 4.70 3.39 12.94
CA ASN A 148 4.60 4.47 13.93
C ASN A 148 5.05 5.81 13.38
N THR A 149 6.03 5.84 12.48
CA THR A 149 6.49 7.07 11.83
C THR A 149 5.42 7.63 10.91
N PHE A 150 4.73 6.76 10.17
CA PHE A 150 3.55 7.15 9.38
C PHE A 150 2.43 7.69 10.29
N VAL A 151 2.08 6.97 11.35
CA VAL A 151 1.03 7.42 12.29
C VAL A 151 1.39 8.75 12.94
N SER A 152 2.66 8.93 13.32
CA SER A 152 3.15 10.19 13.90
C SER A 152 3.07 11.35 12.91
N SER A 153 3.24 11.10 11.61
CA SER A 153 3.12 12.14 10.57
C SER A 153 1.71 12.73 10.44
N MET A 154 0.69 12.00 10.93
CA MET A 154 -0.72 12.43 10.96
C MET A 154 -1.09 13.19 12.25
N GLY A 155 -0.12 13.41 13.16
CA GLY A 155 -0.40 13.73 14.56
C GLY A 155 0.22 15.03 15.08
N LEU A 156 0.83 15.88 14.25
CA LEU A 156 1.52 17.09 14.73
C LEU A 156 0.59 18.12 15.41
N TYR A 157 -0.73 18.00 15.26
CA TYR A 157 -1.73 18.78 15.99
C TYR A 157 -2.29 18.01 17.20
N ILE A 158 -1.43 17.78 18.21
CA ILE A 158 -1.63 16.90 19.36
C ILE A 158 -2.82 17.27 20.28
N ASN A 159 -3.53 18.39 20.06
CA ASN A 159 -4.59 18.81 20.98
C ASN A 159 -6.03 18.63 20.49
N GLU A 160 -6.27 18.31 19.21
CA GLU A 160 -7.59 17.93 18.72
C GLU A 160 -7.43 16.84 17.65
N LYS A 161 -8.02 15.66 17.91
CA LYS A 161 -8.12 14.46 17.07
C LYS A 161 -7.57 14.62 15.64
N ALA A 162 -6.55 13.82 15.29
CA ALA A 162 -5.93 13.65 13.97
C ALA A 162 -6.87 13.35 12.77
N ALA A 163 -8.19 13.41 12.97
CA ALA A 163 -9.23 13.26 11.94
C ALA A 163 -9.02 14.21 10.74
N TYR A 164 -8.46 15.40 10.98
CA TYR A 164 -8.23 16.37 9.92
C TYR A 164 -7.15 15.91 8.92
N ASP A 165 -6.05 15.35 9.40
CA ASP A 165 -4.92 14.91 8.56
C ASP A 165 -5.25 13.63 7.81
N ARG A 166 -6.01 12.72 8.42
CA ARG A 166 -6.47 11.47 7.80
C ARG A 166 -7.41 11.71 6.61
N ALA A 167 -8.23 12.75 6.68
CA ALA A 167 -9.08 13.15 5.56
C ALA A 167 -8.24 13.51 4.31
N TYR A 168 -7.05 14.09 4.48
CA TYR A 168 -6.15 14.34 3.35
C TYR A 168 -5.65 13.07 2.71
N PHE A 169 -5.20 12.08 3.49
CA PHE A 169 -4.74 10.81 2.92
C PHE A 169 -5.87 10.07 2.18
N CYS A 170 -7.11 10.13 2.70
CA CYS A 170 -8.28 9.59 2.03
C CYS A 170 -8.60 10.31 0.71
N MET A 171 -8.48 11.64 0.69
CA MET A 171 -8.68 12.46 -0.50
C MET A 171 -7.59 12.21 -1.55
N LEU A 172 -6.33 12.17 -1.13
CA LEU A 172 -5.17 11.91 -1.99
C LEU A 172 -5.25 10.51 -2.62
N PHE A 173 -5.84 9.53 -1.93
CA PHE A 173 -6.08 8.19 -2.49
C PHE A 173 -7.03 8.21 -3.69
N ASN A 174 -8.01 9.13 -3.72
CA ASN A 174 -8.89 9.28 -4.88
C ASN A 174 -8.18 9.99 -6.05
N GLY A 175 -7.03 10.63 -5.80
CA GLY A 175 -6.24 11.42 -6.76
C GLY A 175 -7.02 12.56 -7.42
N GLU A 176 -8.00 13.11 -6.72
CA GLU A 176 -8.82 14.22 -7.19
C GLU A 176 -8.05 15.54 -7.22
N SER A 177 -8.36 16.40 -8.18
CA SER A 177 -7.91 17.79 -8.15
C SER A 177 -8.58 18.52 -6.98
N TYR A 178 -7.77 19.09 -6.11
CA TYR A 178 -8.19 19.70 -4.88
C TYR A 178 -7.84 21.17 -4.86
N VAL A 179 -8.83 22.03 -4.66
CA VAL A 179 -8.62 23.47 -4.42
C VAL A 179 -9.13 23.81 -3.03
N ARG A 180 -8.22 24.09 -2.10
CA ARG A 180 -8.58 24.67 -0.80
C ARG A 180 -8.32 26.16 -0.81
N ARG A 181 -9.32 26.92 -0.38
CA ARG A 181 -9.12 28.30 0.06
C ARG A 181 -8.83 28.29 1.56
N GLN A 182 -7.65 28.75 1.94
CA GLN A 182 -7.30 28.94 3.34
C GLN A 182 -7.99 30.21 3.85
N THR A 183 -8.36 30.22 5.13
CA THR A 183 -8.94 31.37 5.82
C THR A 183 -8.01 32.60 5.82
N CYS A 184 -6.69 32.39 5.67
CA CYS A 184 -5.68 33.44 5.60
C CYS A 184 -5.44 34.01 4.18
N GLY A 185 -6.30 33.69 3.19
CA GLY A 185 -6.24 34.28 1.84
C GLY A 185 -5.33 33.56 0.84
N GLY A 186 -4.67 32.46 1.22
CA GLY A 186 -3.93 31.58 0.29
C GLY A 186 -4.81 30.47 -0.29
N SER A 187 -4.51 29.98 -1.49
CA SER A 187 -5.11 28.75 -2.04
C SER A 187 -4.06 27.66 -2.24
N THR A 188 -4.38 26.44 -1.79
CA THR A 188 -3.64 25.24 -2.16
C THR A 188 -4.43 24.53 -3.24
N GLU A 189 -3.88 24.52 -4.45
CA GLU A 189 -4.39 23.75 -5.56
C GLU A 189 -3.45 22.59 -5.84
N LEU A 190 -4.00 21.38 -5.84
CA LEU A 190 -3.36 20.15 -6.29
C LEU A 190 -4.16 19.66 -7.50
N GLN A 191 -3.49 19.31 -8.60
CA GLN A 191 -4.18 18.80 -9.78
C GLN A 191 -3.69 17.40 -10.11
N ASN A 192 -4.61 16.42 -10.06
CA ASN A 192 -4.36 15.02 -10.39
C ASN A 192 -3.10 14.43 -9.73
N THR A 193 -2.82 14.82 -8.48
CA THR A 193 -1.64 14.38 -7.75
C THR A 193 -1.81 12.96 -7.24
N ARG A 194 -0.73 12.19 -7.22
CA ARG A 194 -0.74 10.77 -6.84
C ARG A 194 0.23 10.51 -5.73
N LEU A 195 -0.32 10.13 -4.59
CA LEU A 195 0.46 9.67 -3.46
C LEU A 195 0.39 8.14 -3.45
N ASN A 196 1.54 7.47 -3.41
CA ASN A 196 1.63 6.06 -3.08
C ASN A 196 2.29 5.91 -1.72
N ILE A 197 1.89 4.90 -0.95
CA ILE A 197 2.41 4.71 0.40
C ILE A 197 2.76 3.24 0.59
N VAL A 198 3.94 2.99 1.13
CA VAL A 198 4.33 1.68 1.63
C VAL A 198 4.84 1.83 3.06
N CYS A 199 4.24 1.08 3.97
CA CYS A 199 4.57 1.09 5.38
C CYS A 199 4.94 -0.32 5.85
N CYS A 200 5.98 -0.44 6.66
CA CYS A 200 6.33 -1.64 7.37
C CYS A 200 6.02 -1.48 8.86
N GLY A 201 5.52 -2.52 9.52
CA GLY A 201 5.13 -2.46 10.91
C GLY A 201 5.29 -3.80 11.64
N GLN A 202 5.25 -3.73 12.97
CA GLN A 202 5.10 -4.92 13.81
C GLN A 202 3.61 -5.24 13.99
N PRO A 203 3.22 -6.53 14.09
CA PRO A 203 1.81 -6.94 14.17
C PRO A 203 1.01 -6.19 15.23
N LEU A 204 1.49 -6.14 16.47
CA LEU A 204 0.78 -5.48 17.57
C LEU A 204 0.59 -3.98 17.31
N THR A 205 1.63 -3.30 16.84
CA THR A 205 1.58 -1.87 16.50
C THR A 205 0.59 -1.61 15.36
N THR A 206 0.65 -2.41 14.29
CA THR A 206 -0.27 -2.29 13.16
C THR A 206 -1.71 -2.54 13.57
N ILE A 207 -1.97 -3.58 14.38
CA ILE A 207 -3.29 -3.89 14.90
C ILE A 207 -3.79 -2.75 15.79
N ASN A 208 -2.96 -2.19 16.67
CA ASN A 208 -3.36 -1.07 17.52
C ASN A 208 -3.74 0.15 16.68
N SER A 209 -2.93 0.52 15.68
CA SER A 209 -3.26 1.65 14.80
C SER A 209 -4.54 1.44 13.99
N ILE A 210 -4.79 0.21 13.50
CA ILE A 210 -6.02 -0.12 12.77
C ILE A 210 -7.23 -0.20 13.73
N SER A 211 -7.05 -0.71 14.93
CA SER A 211 -8.13 -0.91 15.90
C SER A 211 -8.52 0.36 16.65
N GLU A 212 -7.60 1.31 16.84
CA GLU A 212 -7.92 2.67 17.29
C GLU A 212 -8.84 3.38 16.28
N ASP A 213 -8.63 3.14 14.98
CA ASP A 213 -9.52 3.61 13.92
C ASP A 213 -10.89 2.93 13.93
N ILE A 214 -10.95 1.65 14.32
CA ILE A 214 -12.22 0.91 14.40
C ILE A 214 -12.99 1.23 15.69
N SER A 215 -12.30 1.39 16.83
CA SER A 215 -12.88 1.60 18.16
C SER A 215 -13.44 3.01 18.36
N THR A 216 -13.02 3.97 17.53
CA THR A 216 -13.75 5.22 17.31
C THR A 216 -15.00 4.98 16.46
N LEU A 217 -15.89 4.11 16.93
CA LEU A 217 -17.16 3.64 16.32
C LEU A 217 -18.18 4.74 15.97
N VAL A 218 -17.85 6.02 16.17
CA VAL A 218 -18.66 7.18 15.76
C VAL A 218 -18.12 7.85 14.49
N THR A 219 -16.90 7.53 14.06
CA THR A 219 -16.27 8.07 12.86
C THR A 219 -15.58 6.95 12.09
N GLN A 220 -16.27 6.39 11.11
CA GLN A 220 -15.71 5.41 10.16
C GLN A 220 -14.57 6.07 9.37
N ASP A 221 -13.35 5.99 9.87
CA ASP A 221 -12.19 6.49 9.15
C ASP A 221 -11.80 5.47 8.08
N GLY A 222 -12.13 5.77 6.82
CA GLY A 222 -11.94 4.84 5.71
C GLY A 222 -10.48 4.68 5.28
N LEU A 223 -9.51 5.27 6.00
CA LEU A 223 -8.11 5.32 5.60
C LEU A 223 -7.49 3.93 5.49
N PHE A 224 -7.45 3.16 6.57
CA PHE A 224 -6.84 1.82 6.54
C PHE A 224 -7.59 0.81 5.68
N ALA A 225 -8.87 1.04 5.38
CA ALA A 225 -9.62 0.24 4.40
C ALA A 225 -9.08 0.38 2.96
N ARG A 226 -8.27 1.42 2.68
CA ARG A 226 -7.61 1.63 1.38
C ARG A 226 -6.25 0.95 1.27
N PHE A 227 -5.73 0.41 2.37
CA PHE A 227 -4.42 -0.25 2.38
C PHE A 227 -4.54 -1.72 2.00
N ILE A 228 -3.66 -2.17 1.12
CA ILE A 228 -3.37 -3.60 0.94
C ILE A 228 -2.53 -4.03 2.14
N VAL A 229 -2.98 -5.04 2.87
CA VAL A 229 -2.28 -5.54 4.07
C VAL A 229 -1.65 -6.90 3.77
N CYS A 230 -0.35 -6.99 4.01
CA CYS A 230 0.45 -8.21 3.91
C CYS A 230 0.94 -8.61 5.30
N ALA A 231 0.64 -9.84 5.72
CA ALA A 231 0.97 -10.36 7.05
C ALA A 231 1.69 -11.72 6.94
N PRO A 232 2.94 -11.76 6.45
CA PRO A 232 3.67 -13.01 6.25
C PRO A 232 3.93 -13.72 7.59
N LEU A 233 3.63 -15.02 7.66
CA LEU A 233 3.84 -15.85 8.84
C LEU A 233 5.31 -16.19 9.09
N SER A 234 6.13 -16.12 8.05
CA SER A 234 7.50 -16.63 8.03
C SER A 234 8.48 -15.71 8.77
N ARG A 235 9.27 -16.31 9.66
CA ARG A 235 10.59 -15.79 10.00
C ARG A 235 11.49 -16.23 8.86
N ALA A 236 11.87 -15.30 7.98
CA ALA A 236 12.84 -15.55 6.93
C ALA A 236 14.03 -16.35 7.51
N PRO A 237 14.22 -17.63 7.16
CA PRO A 237 15.43 -18.32 7.55
C PRO A 237 16.58 -17.61 6.84
N TYR A 238 17.66 -17.29 7.56
CA TYR A 238 18.89 -16.86 6.91
C TYR A 238 19.29 -17.97 5.92
N SER A 239 19.06 -17.76 4.62
CA SER A 239 19.53 -18.68 3.59
C SER A 239 21.04 -18.56 3.50
N SER A 240 21.75 -19.64 3.82
CA SER A 240 23.19 -19.78 3.59
C SER A 240 23.55 -20.00 2.12
N ASP A 241 22.54 -20.23 1.26
CA ASP A 241 22.73 -20.61 -0.13
C ASP A 241 22.62 -19.36 -1.01
N PHE A 242 23.73 -18.62 -1.09
CA PHE A 242 23.89 -17.52 -2.04
C PHE A 242 23.92 -18.10 -3.45
N LYS A 243 22.87 -17.86 -4.26
CA LYS A 243 22.95 -18.11 -5.69
C LYS A 243 23.61 -16.91 -6.35
N PRO A 244 24.73 -17.09 -7.08
CA PRO A 244 25.37 -15.98 -7.76
C PRO A 244 24.36 -15.32 -8.70
N ILE A 245 24.29 -13.98 -8.64
CA ILE A 245 23.43 -13.17 -9.50
C ILE A 245 23.91 -13.37 -10.93
N ASP A 246 23.07 -13.94 -11.79
CA ASP A 246 23.36 -13.99 -13.22
C ASP A 246 23.32 -12.56 -13.78
N ILE A 247 24.48 -12.09 -14.24
CA ILE A 247 24.69 -10.74 -14.77
C ILE A 247 23.88 -10.52 -16.05
N ASN A 248 23.44 -11.58 -16.72
CA ASN A 248 22.65 -11.51 -17.95
C ASN A 248 21.14 -11.37 -17.69
N VAL A 249 20.68 -11.47 -16.45
CA VAL A 249 19.27 -11.33 -16.10
C VAL A 249 18.96 -9.86 -15.80
N PRO A 250 17.92 -9.26 -16.40
CA PRO A 250 17.53 -7.89 -16.10
C PRO A 250 17.30 -7.67 -14.60
N THR A 251 17.79 -6.57 -14.03
CA THR A 251 17.55 -6.26 -12.62
C THR A 251 16.18 -5.62 -12.40
N LEU A 252 15.76 -5.49 -11.14
CA LEU A 252 14.55 -4.76 -10.78
C LEU A 252 14.58 -3.30 -11.30
N SER A 253 15.73 -2.64 -11.26
CA SER A 253 15.90 -1.29 -11.82
C SER A 253 15.59 -1.26 -13.33
N HIS A 254 16.06 -2.25 -14.11
CA HIS A 254 15.77 -2.33 -15.54
C HIS A 254 14.26 -2.46 -15.82
N LEU A 255 13.56 -3.28 -15.03
CA LEU A 255 12.11 -3.41 -15.11
C LEU A 255 11.42 -2.09 -14.78
N PHE A 256 11.79 -1.43 -13.69
CA PHE A 256 11.23 -0.16 -13.27
C PHE A 256 11.44 0.93 -14.32
N TYR A 257 12.60 0.95 -14.97
CA TYR A 257 12.86 1.88 -16.07
C TYR A 257 11.99 1.61 -17.29
N ALA A 258 11.77 0.34 -17.64
CA ALA A 258 10.86 -0.01 -18.72
C ALA A 258 9.42 0.45 -18.42
N ILE A 259 8.95 0.25 -17.19
CA ILE A 259 7.62 0.71 -16.75
C ILE A 259 7.54 2.23 -16.83
N ASP A 260 8.51 2.94 -16.26
CA ASP A 260 8.54 4.40 -16.26
C ASP A 260 8.54 4.97 -17.69
N ARG A 261 9.39 4.44 -18.57
CA ARG A 261 9.47 4.85 -19.98
C ARG A 261 8.16 4.59 -20.72
N LEU A 262 7.48 3.49 -20.43
CA LEU A 262 6.18 3.16 -21.04
C LEU A 262 5.08 4.18 -20.66
N HIS A 263 5.24 4.85 -19.52
CA HIS A 263 4.25 5.76 -18.92
C HIS A 263 4.64 7.24 -18.93
N ALA A 264 5.83 7.58 -19.45
CA ALA A 264 6.35 8.95 -19.43
C ALA A 264 5.45 9.96 -20.16
N ASP A 265 4.86 9.57 -21.31
CA ASP A 265 4.27 10.53 -22.25
C ASP A 265 2.75 10.42 -22.43
N GLN A 266 2.11 9.39 -21.86
CA GLN A 266 0.68 9.12 -22.13
C GLN A 266 -0.07 8.61 -20.92
N SER A 267 -1.26 9.18 -20.68
CA SER A 267 -2.27 8.61 -19.79
C SER A 267 -2.77 7.31 -20.37
N ARG A 268 -2.56 6.21 -19.64
CA ARG A 268 -3.05 4.87 -19.99
C ARG A 268 -4.21 4.50 -19.07
N VAL A 269 -5.19 3.75 -19.58
CA VAL A 269 -6.25 3.17 -18.76
C VAL A 269 -6.09 1.66 -18.79
N TYR A 270 -5.88 1.07 -17.63
CA TYR A 270 -5.79 -0.37 -17.43
C TYR A 270 -7.13 -0.91 -17.00
N GLU A 271 -7.47 -2.08 -17.54
CA GLU A 271 -8.66 -2.83 -17.15
C GLU A 271 -8.21 -4.14 -16.52
N TYR A 272 -8.96 -4.61 -15.52
CA TYR A 272 -8.73 -5.94 -14.97
C TYR A 272 -8.98 -7.00 -16.04
N SER A 273 -8.16 -8.06 -16.07
CA SER A 273 -8.43 -9.21 -16.92
C SER A 273 -9.77 -9.86 -16.55
N GLN A 274 -10.32 -10.68 -17.45
CA GLN A 274 -11.54 -11.42 -17.15
C GLN A 274 -11.35 -12.39 -15.98
N GLU A 275 -10.17 -13.00 -15.84
CA GLU A 275 -9.88 -13.86 -14.69
C GLU A 275 -9.84 -13.06 -13.38
N ALA A 276 -9.13 -11.92 -13.37
CA ALA A 276 -9.07 -11.06 -12.19
C ALA A 276 -10.46 -10.55 -11.78
N CYS A 277 -11.27 -10.17 -12.76
CA CYS A 277 -12.67 -9.81 -12.59
C CYS A 277 -13.48 -10.94 -11.93
N ALA A 278 -13.32 -12.19 -12.38
CA ALA A 278 -14.01 -13.35 -11.81
C ALA A 278 -13.59 -13.62 -10.35
N ILE A 279 -12.29 -13.54 -10.05
CA ILE A 279 -11.75 -13.72 -8.69
C ILE A 279 -12.28 -12.64 -7.75
N ILE A 280 -12.25 -11.36 -8.16
CA ILE A 280 -12.77 -10.25 -7.35
C ILE A 280 -14.25 -10.48 -7.02
N LYS A 281 -15.03 -10.93 -8.02
CA LYS A 281 -16.46 -11.21 -7.83
C LYS A 281 -16.69 -12.36 -6.85
N SER A 282 -15.97 -13.48 -7.00
CA SER A 282 -16.13 -14.62 -6.08
C SER A 282 -15.75 -14.24 -4.65
N THR A 283 -14.63 -13.53 -4.45
CA THR A 283 -14.22 -13.05 -3.12
C THR A 283 -15.25 -12.08 -2.52
N PHE A 284 -15.83 -11.19 -3.33
CA PHE A 284 -16.87 -10.27 -2.87
C PHE A 284 -18.15 -11.02 -2.45
N ASP A 285 -18.57 -12.03 -3.23
CA ASP A 285 -19.74 -12.85 -2.95
C ASP A 285 -19.52 -13.69 -1.66
N GLU A 286 -18.32 -14.25 -1.47
CA GLU A 286 -17.91 -14.94 -0.24
C GLU A 286 -17.96 -14.00 0.98
N CYS A 287 -17.36 -12.81 0.86
CA CYS A 287 -17.37 -11.80 1.93
C CYS A 287 -18.79 -11.34 2.25
N SER A 288 -19.64 -11.13 1.24
CA SER A 288 -21.04 -10.73 1.43
C SER A 288 -21.86 -11.81 2.11
N THR A 289 -21.65 -13.07 1.75
CA THR A 289 -22.29 -14.23 2.39
C THR A 289 -21.89 -14.35 3.86
N LEU A 290 -20.61 -14.14 4.16
CA LEU A 290 -20.10 -14.09 5.53
C LEU A 290 -20.78 -12.97 6.32
N ILE A 291 -20.76 -11.72 5.82
CA ILE A 291 -21.39 -10.57 6.48
C ILE A 291 -22.88 -10.84 6.75
N ASN A 292 -23.62 -11.38 5.77
CA ASN A 292 -25.04 -11.66 5.92
C ASN A 292 -25.32 -12.74 6.98
N THR A 293 -24.53 -13.81 6.99
CA THR A 293 -24.66 -14.90 7.96
C THR A 293 -24.43 -14.40 9.40
N TYR A 294 -23.48 -13.47 9.58
CA TYR A 294 -23.19 -12.89 10.88
C TYR A 294 -24.14 -11.76 11.29
N SER A 295 -24.69 -11.00 10.34
CA SER A 295 -25.76 -10.04 10.62
C SER A 295 -27.02 -10.75 11.15
N CYS A 296 -27.32 -11.94 10.63
CA CYS A 296 -28.38 -12.80 11.16
C CYS A 296 -28.03 -13.36 12.55
N ALA A 297 -26.78 -13.78 12.78
CA ALA A 297 -26.34 -14.31 14.08
C ALA A 297 -26.32 -13.24 15.20
N SER A 298 -25.89 -12.01 14.89
CA SER A 298 -25.91 -10.90 15.85
C SER A 298 -27.33 -10.44 16.16
N THR A 299 -28.24 -10.46 15.17
CA THR A 299 -29.66 -10.19 15.38
C THR A 299 -30.32 -11.27 16.26
N PHE A 300 -29.98 -12.54 16.04
CA PHE A 300 -30.46 -13.66 16.86
C PHE A 300 -29.96 -13.57 18.32
N MET A 301 -28.68 -13.25 18.53
CA MET A 301 -28.10 -13.08 19.87
C MET A 301 -28.54 -11.82 20.60
N ASN A 302 -29.09 -10.83 19.90
CA ASN A 302 -29.74 -9.64 20.49
C ASN A 302 -31.23 -9.86 20.77
N SER A 303 -31.82 -10.95 20.25
CA SER A 303 -33.21 -11.35 20.50
C SER A 303 -33.37 -12.39 21.63
N LEU A 304 -32.24 -12.87 22.18
CA LEU A 304 -32.12 -13.71 23.37
C LEU A 304 -31.68 -12.84 24.57
#